data_AF-A0A1G0LLW1-F1
#
_entry.id   AF-A0A1G0LLW1-F1
#
_cell.length_a   1.000
_cell.length_b   1.000
_cell.length_c   1.000
_cell.angle_alpha   90.00
_cell.angle_beta   90.00
_cell.angle_gamma   90.00
#
_symmetry.space_group_name_H-M   'P 1'
#
loop_
_entity.id
_entity.type
_entity.pdbx_description
1 polymer ?
#
loop_
_entity_poly.entity_id
_entity_poly.type
_entity_poly.pdbx_seq_one_letter_code
_entity_poly.pdbx_strand_id
1 'polypeptide(L)'
;MVTGFNHNICYKGEVYHVQTEDSGIARPNIITLLFKKGAILCSMKIDYSDILKTENLEQVVEELMKDQHKQMMRRLKAGEFDS
;
A
#
# COMPACT_ATOMS: atom_id res chain seq x y z
N MET A 1 -1.92 -3.63 15.30
CA MET A 1 -1.82 -2.75 14.11
C MET A 1 -0.44 -3.00 13.55
N VAL A 2 -0.35 -3.29 12.27
CA VAL A 2 0.91 -3.70 11.63
C VAL A 2 1.72 -2.48 11.20
N THR A 3 3.05 -2.56 11.31
CA THR A 3 3.96 -1.49 10.89
C THR A 3 3.84 -1.21 9.39
N GLY A 4 3.73 0.07 9.02
CA GLY A 4 3.62 0.50 7.63
C GLY A 4 4.87 0.29 6.78
N PHE A 5 4.68 0.21 5.46
CA PHE A 5 5.76 0.08 4.48
C PHE A 5 5.96 1.38 3.72
N ASN A 6 7.23 1.82 3.59
CA ASN A 6 7.59 3.05 2.90
C ASN A 6 8.76 2.82 1.95
N HIS A 7 8.60 3.18 0.68
CA HIS A 7 9.65 3.07 -0.34
C HIS A 7 9.70 4.31 -1.24
N ASN A 8 10.90 4.81 -1.47
CA ASN A 8 11.19 5.75 -2.57
C ASN A 8 11.60 4.96 -3.81
N ILE A 9 10.99 5.28 -4.95
CA ILE A 9 11.22 4.60 -6.22
C ILE A 9 11.56 5.64 -7.27
N CYS A 10 12.76 5.51 -7.84
CA CYS A 10 13.12 6.26 -9.03
C CYS A 10 12.50 5.59 -10.26
N TYR A 11 11.68 6.34 -11.00
CA TYR A 11 11.08 5.90 -12.26
C TYR A 11 11.09 7.05 -13.26
N LYS A 12 11.67 6.83 -14.45
CA LYS A 12 11.84 7.84 -15.51
C LYS A 12 12.43 9.18 -15.04
N GLY A 13 13.46 9.11 -14.19
CA GLY A 13 14.15 10.30 -13.68
C GLY A 13 13.41 11.06 -12.59
N GLU A 14 12.22 10.59 -12.17
CA GLU A 14 11.41 11.19 -11.12
C GLU A 14 11.35 10.27 -9.90
N VAL A 15 11.24 10.85 -8.70
CA VAL A 15 11.10 10.10 -7.45
C VAL A 15 9.62 10.01 -7.07
N TYR A 16 9.17 8.78 -6.87
CA TYR A 16 7.85 8.46 -6.37
C TYR A 16 7.98 7.90 -4.95
N HIS A 17 6.97 8.15 -4.11
CA HIS A 17 6.89 7.59 -2.78
C HIS A 17 5.70 6.64 -2.70
N VAL A 18 5.94 5.39 -2.31
CA VAL A 18 4.90 4.41 -2.04
C VAL A 18 4.83 4.21 -0.53
N GLN A 19 3.65 4.44 0.04
CA GLN A 19 3.37 4.27 1.46
C GLN A 19 2.23 3.28 1.62
N THR A 20 2.27 2.39 2.63
CA THR A 20 1.18 1.46 2.93
C THR A 20 0.97 1.36 4.43
N GLU A 21 -0.26 1.59 4.87
CA GLU A 21 -0.64 1.67 6.28
C GLU A 21 -1.82 0.75 6.61
N ASP A 22 -1.78 0.15 7.80
CA ASP A 22 -2.90 -0.54 8.43
C ASP A 22 -3.67 0.44 9.34
N SER A 23 -4.97 0.57 9.13
CA SER A 23 -5.85 1.43 9.94
C SER A 23 -6.33 0.77 11.25
N GLY A 24 -5.92 -0.48 11.49
CA GLY A 24 -6.20 -1.26 12.69
C GLY A 24 -7.62 -1.82 12.76
N ILE A 25 -7.87 -2.66 13.77
CA ILE A 25 -9.12 -3.45 13.91
C ILE A 25 -10.40 -2.61 14.01
N ALA A 26 -10.31 -1.37 14.51
CA ALA A 26 -11.46 -0.48 14.61
C ALA A 26 -11.93 0.04 13.24
N ARG A 27 -11.02 0.07 12.27
CA ARG A 27 -11.25 0.44 10.87
C ARG A 27 -10.40 -0.48 9.99
N PRO A 28 -10.80 -1.74 9.77
CA PRO A 28 -9.94 -2.80 9.22
C PRO A 28 -9.63 -2.59 7.74
N ASN A 29 -8.79 -1.61 7.45
CA ASN A 29 -8.43 -1.19 6.11
C ASN A 29 -6.92 -1.09 5.97
N ILE A 30 -6.42 -1.62 4.86
CA ILE A 30 -5.07 -1.37 4.38
C ILE A 30 -5.15 -0.32 3.28
N ILE A 31 -4.37 0.75 3.41
CA ILE A 31 -4.33 1.86 2.45
C ILE A 31 -2.93 1.97 1.89
N THR A 32 -2.79 1.90 0.57
CA THR A 32 -1.54 2.17 -0.15
C THR A 32 -1.69 3.47 -0.94
N LEU A 33 -0.75 4.40 -0.77
CA LEU A 33 -0.70 5.67 -1.49
C LEU A 33 0.55 5.74 -2.35
N LEU A 34 0.40 6.26 -3.56
CA LEU A 34 1.48 6.64 -4.46
C LEU A 34 1.54 8.16 -4.55
N PHE A 35 2.68 8.73 -4.18
CA PHE A 35 2.93 10.16 -4.28
C PHE A 35 3.99 10.50 -5.32
N LYS A 36 3.89 11.70 -5.88
CA LYS A 36 4.93 12.37 -6.66
C LYS A 36 4.93 13.85 -6.30
N LYS A 37 6.07 14.39 -5.87
CA LYS A 37 6.22 15.82 -5.51
C LYS A 37 5.14 16.31 -4.52
N GLY A 38 4.75 15.47 -3.55
CA GLY A 38 3.73 15.79 -2.54
C GLY A 38 2.28 15.60 -2.99
N ALA A 39 2.00 15.35 -4.27
CA ALA A 39 0.66 15.05 -4.75
C ALA A 39 0.39 13.54 -4.74
N ILE A 40 -0.83 13.13 -4.36
CA ILE A 40 -1.30 11.75 -4.48
C ILE A 40 -1.67 11.51 -5.93
N LEU A 41 -1.04 10.52 -6.56
CA LEU A 41 -1.35 10.07 -7.91
C LEU A 41 -2.33 8.89 -7.92
N CYS A 42 -2.23 8.02 -6.92
CA CYS A 42 -3.07 6.84 -6.81
C CYS A 42 -3.23 6.41 -5.36
N SER A 43 -4.39 5.84 -5.05
CA SER A 43 -4.67 5.14 -3.81
C SER A 43 -5.22 3.76 -4.10
N MET A 44 -4.85 2.78 -3.27
CA MET A 44 -5.49 1.47 -3.23
C MET A 44 -5.96 1.21 -1.81
N LYS A 45 -7.10 0.52 -1.69
CA LYS A 45 -7.70 0.19 -0.40
C LYS A 45 -8.16 -1.27 -0.40
N ILE A 46 -7.84 -1.99 0.66
CA ILE A 46 -8.38 -3.33 0.96
C ILE A 46 -9.09 -3.26 2.30
N ASP A 47 -10.33 -3.73 2.35
CA ASP A 47 -11.04 -4.01 3.61
C ASP A 47 -10.74 -5.45 4.03
N TYR A 48 -10.39 -5.66 5.29
CA TYR A 48 -10.07 -6.98 5.85
C TYR A 48 -11.03 -7.40 6.99
N SER A 49 -12.23 -6.80 7.06
CA SER A 49 -13.22 -7.09 8.11
C SER A 49 -13.55 -8.58 8.23
N ASP A 50 -13.54 -9.30 7.10
CA ASP A 50 -13.90 -10.71 7.02
C ASP A 50 -12.90 -11.65 7.71
N ILE A 51 -11.65 -11.21 7.89
CA ILE A 51 -10.58 -12.05 8.47
C ILE A 51 -10.26 -11.72 9.93
N LEU A 52 -10.99 -10.80 10.56
CA LEU A 52 -10.75 -10.34 11.93
C LEU A 52 -10.71 -11.45 13.00
N LYS A 53 -11.35 -12.59 12.74
CA LYS A 53 -11.41 -13.75 13.66
C LYS A 53 -10.30 -14.77 13.44
N THR A 54 -9.38 -14.53 12.51
CA THR A 54 -8.25 -15.42 12.24
C THR A 54 -7.23 -15.33 13.37
N GLU A 55 -6.72 -16.47 13.85
CA GLU A 55 -5.74 -16.54 14.94
C GLU A 55 -4.43 -15.80 14.60
N ASN A 56 -4.05 -15.74 13.33
CA ASN A 56 -2.85 -15.09 12.83
C ASN A 56 -3.13 -13.75 12.12
N LEU A 57 -4.12 -12.98 12.60
CA LEU A 57 -4.57 -11.75 11.94
C LEU A 57 -3.42 -10.80 11.56
N GLU A 58 -2.49 -10.52 12.46
CA GLU A 58 -1.39 -9.59 12.19
C GLU A 58 -0.49 -10.06 11.05
N GLN A 59 -0.17 -11.35 11.00
CA GLN A 59 0.62 -11.94 9.92
C GLN A 59 -0.12 -11.86 8.58
N VAL A 60 -1.43 -12.15 8.57
CA VAL A 60 -2.24 -12.06 7.35
C VAL A 60 -2.34 -10.62 6.86
N VAL A 61 -2.56 -9.65 7.76
CA VAL A 61 -2.57 -8.22 7.43
C VAL A 61 -1.23 -7.78 6.88
N GLU A 62 -0.12 -8.21 7.47
CA GLU A 62 1.23 -7.88 6.99
C GLU A 62 1.47 -8.40 5.56
N GLU A 63 1.06 -9.63 5.25
CA GLU A 63 1.21 -10.18 3.90
C GLU A 63 0.31 -9.45 2.88
N LEU A 64 -0.94 -9.13 3.25
CA LEU A 64 -1.82 -8.30 2.42
C LEU A 64 -1.20 -6.93 2.14
N MET A 65 -0.63 -6.29 3.16
CA MET A 65 0.08 -5.02 3.02
C MET A 65 1.28 -5.13 2.07
N LYS A 66 2.11 -6.17 2.22
CA LYS A 66 3.27 -6.41 1.33
C LYS A 66 2.83 -6.60 -0.12
N ASP A 67 1.77 -7.37 -0.34
CA ASP A 67 1.27 -7.65 -1.69
C ASP A 67 0.67 -6.41 -2.34
N GLN A 68 -0.15 -5.66 -1.62
CA GLN A 68 -0.70 -4.39 -2.09
C GLN A 68 0.39 -3.36 -2.39
N HIS A 69 1.41 -3.27 -1.53
CA HIS A 69 2.57 -2.41 -1.72
C HIS A 69 3.34 -2.77 -3.00
N LYS A 70 3.69 -4.06 -3.16
CA LYS A 70 4.35 -4.58 -4.38
C LYS A 70 3.50 -4.35 -5.62
N GLN A 71 2.18 -4.50 -5.52
CA GLN A 71 1.27 -4.23 -6.63
C GLN A 71 1.37 -2.77 -7.07
N MET A 72 1.31 -1.80 -6.15
CA MET A 72 1.47 -0.38 -6.49
C MET A 72 2.81 -0.10 -7.20
N MET A 73 3.91 -0.70 -6.72
CA MET A 73 5.22 -0.56 -7.36
C MET A 73 5.26 -1.14 -8.79
N ARG A 74 4.59 -2.27 -9.02
CA ARG A 74 4.48 -2.90 -10.36
C ARG A 74 3.67 -2.01 -11.30
N ARG A 75 2.54 -1.48 -10.85
CA ARG A 75 1.69 -0.54 -11.60
C ARG A 75 2.48 0.70 -12.03
N LEU A 76 3.26 1.27 -11.10
CA LEU A 76 4.16 2.38 -11.40
C LEU A 76 5.18 2.01 -12.50
N LYS A 77 5.88 0.88 -12.34
CA LYS A 77 6.89 0.44 -13.31
C LYS A 77 6.29 0.07 -14.67
N ALA A 78 5.03 -0.35 -14.70
CA ALA A 78 4.28 -0.63 -15.92
C ALA A 78 3.87 0.63 -16.70
N GLY A 79 4.12 1.83 -16.14
CA GLY A 79 3.80 3.10 -16.80
C GLY A 79 2.35 3.53 -16.65
N GLU A 80 1.57 2.93 -15.73
CA GLU A 80 0.15 3.28 -15.52
C GLU A 80 -0.06 4.75 -15.13
N PHE A 81 0.97 5.46 -14.68
CA PHE A 81 0.92 6.85 -14.22
C PHE A 81 1.77 7.79 -15.08
N ASP A 82 2.04 7.42 -16.33
CA ASP A 82 2.84 8.21 -17.29
C ASP A 82 2.07 9.36 -17.96
N SER A 83 0.75 9.40 -17.76
CA SER A 83 -0.17 10.35 -18.42
C SER A 83 0.09 11.80 -18.05
#